data_AF-A0A841QK30-F1
#
_entry.id   AF-A0A841QK30-F1
#
_cell.length_a   1.000
_cell.length_b   1.000
_cell.length_c   1.000
_cell.angle_alpha   90.00
_cell.angle_beta   90.00
_cell.angle_gamma   90.00
#
_symmetry.space_group_name_H-M   'P 1'
#
loop_
_entity.id
_entity.type
_entity.pdbx_description
1 polymer ?
#
loop_
_entity_poly.entity_id
_entity_poly.type
_entity_poly.pdbx_seq_one_letter_code
_entity_poly.pdbx_strand_id
1 'polypeptide(L)'
;MSRKSEFIMPTDDEDARINQGIALDPDSPELTETDFLRAQEARQAIPALANARRVRGPQKAPTKTLVSMRLDPDLLARLKSDGPGWQSRANDMLRQAVGL
;
A
#
# COMPACT_ATOMS: atom_id res chain seq x y z
N MET A 1 15.79 -11.71 4.64
CA MET A 1 14.88 -11.42 5.76
C MET A 1 14.81 -9.91 5.90
N SER A 2 13.64 -9.31 5.64
CA SER A 2 13.47 -7.85 5.71
C SER A 2 13.38 -7.44 7.17
N ARG A 3 14.29 -6.56 7.64
CA ARG A 3 14.17 -5.97 8.98
C ARG A 3 12.93 -5.09 8.97
N LYS A 4 11.92 -5.41 9.78
CA LYS A 4 10.87 -4.45 10.11
C LYS A 4 11.56 -3.26 10.79
N SER A 5 11.39 -2.05 10.24
CA SER A 5 11.86 -0.84 10.90
C SER A 5 11.19 -0.74 12.27
N GLU A 6 11.99 -0.52 13.31
CA GLU A 6 11.50 -0.23 14.65
C GLU A 6 10.75 1.11 14.60
N PHE A 7 9.50 1.12 15.07
CA PHE A 7 8.67 2.31 15.04
C PHE A 7 9.01 3.18 16.26
N ILE A 8 9.63 4.33 16.03
CA ILE A 8 10.05 5.27 17.08
C ILE A 8 8.91 6.27 17.29
N MET A 9 8.36 6.29 18.50
CA MET A 9 7.38 7.29 18.94
C MET A 9 8.11 8.51 19.53
N PRO A 10 7.61 9.73 19.30
CA PRO A 10 8.13 10.90 20.00
C PRO A 10 8.00 10.76 21.52
N THR A 11 8.97 11.33 22.22
CA THR A 11 8.90 11.57 23.68
C THR A 11 8.01 12.79 23.99
N ASP A 12 7.56 12.92 25.24
CA ASP A 12 6.73 14.07 25.68
C ASP A 12 7.40 15.43 25.37
N ASP A 13 8.73 15.53 25.54
CA ASP A 13 9.51 16.75 25.23
C ASP A 13 9.61 17.02 23.73
N GLU A 14 9.57 15.97 22.90
CA GLU A 14 9.53 16.10 21.45
C GLU A 14 8.14 16.51 20.97
N ASP A 15 7.08 15.92 21.51
CA ASP A 15 5.70 16.31 21.24
C ASP A 15 5.44 17.77 21.64
N ALA A 16 5.94 18.21 22.80
CA ALA A 16 5.84 19.61 23.22
C ALA A 16 6.50 20.57 22.22
N ARG A 17 7.69 20.21 21.68
CA ARG A 17 8.37 21.00 20.65
C ARG A 17 7.62 21.00 19.31
N ILE A 18 7.06 19.85 18.92
CA ILE A 18 6.23 19.75 17.70
C ILE A 18 5.01 20.65 17.82
N ASN A 19 4.29 20.58 18.94
CA ASN A 19 3.11 21.40 19.21
C ASN A 19 3.43 22.90 19.22
N GLN A 20 4.57 23.30 19.79
CA GLN A 20 5.02 24.69 19.73
C GLN A 20 5.28 25.15 18.29
N GLY A 21 5.88 24.29 17.46
CA GLY A 21 6.11 24.56 16.04
C GLY A 21 4.80 24.77 15.29
N ILE A 22 3.81 23.89 15.50
CA ILE A 22 2.48 24.00 14.89
C ILE A 22 1.81 25.33 15.31
N ALA A 23 1.86 25.68 16.60
CA ALA A 23 1.25 26.91 17.11
C ALA A 23 1.88 28.20 16.57
N LEU A 24 3.14 28.15 16.12
CA LEU A 24 3.86 29.29 15.56
C LEU A 24 3.73 29.40 14.03
N ASP A 25 3.10 28.43 13.36
CA ASP A 25 2.91 28.43 11.91
C ASP A 25 1.56 29.05 11.52
N PRO A 26 1.53 30.32 11.05
CA PRO A 26 0.28 30.98 10.66
C PRO A 26 -0.30 30.45 9.35
N ASP A 27 0.49 29.77 8.51
CA ASP A 27 0.04 29.26 7.21
C ASP A 27 -0.60 27.87 7.34
N SER A 28 -0.40 27.18 8.46
CA SER A 28 -0.95 25.86 8.76
C SER A 28 -1.62 25.82 10.13
N PRO A 29 -2.70 26.59 10.37
CA PRO A 29 -3.42 26.56 11.63
C PRO A 29 -4.09 25.21 11.89
N GLU A 30 -4.28 24.88 13.17
CA GLU A 30 -5.07 23.72 13.60
C GLU A 30 -6.52 23.82 13.12
N LEU A 31 -7.05 22.71 12.59
CA LEU A 31 -8.42 22.67 12.07
C LEU A 31 -9.43 22.68 13.22
N THR A 32 -10.40 23.60 13.15
CA THR A 32 -11.48 23.69 14.12
C THR A 32 -12.71 22.90 13.69
N GLU A 33 -13.63 22.65 14.62
CA GLU A 33 -14.93 22.04 14.30
C GLU A 33 -15.70 22.83 13.24
N THR A 34 -15.59 24.16 13.27
CA THR A 34 -16.26 25.02 12.27
C THR A 34 -15.69 24.84 10.86
N ASP A 35 -14.41 24.49 10.73
CA ASP A 35 -13.78 24.21 9.44
C ASP A 35 -14.29 22.89 8.87
N PHE A 36 -14.48 21.87 9.72
CA PHE A 36 -15.10 20.61 9.31
C PHE A 36 -16.56 20.79 8.87
N LEU A 37 -17.33 21.62 9.55
CA LEU A 37 -18.72 21.91 9.17
C LEU A 37 -18.82 22.61 7.80
N ARG A 38 -17.78 23.34 7.40
CA ARG A 38 -17.70 24.02 6.09
C ARG A 38 -16.95 23.21 5.03
N ALA A 39 -16.39 22.05 5.39
CA ALA A 39 -15.63 21.24 4.47
C ALA A 39 -16.50 20.76 3.30
N GLN A 40 -15.95 20.83 2.09
CA GLN A 40 -16.61 20.37 0.87
C GLN A 40 -15.85 19.21 0.26
N GLU A 41 -16.52 18.45 -0.61
CA GLU A 41 -15.84 17.40 -1.36
C GLU A 41 -14.71 17.99 -2.21
N ALA A 42 -13.54 17.36 -2.20
CA ALA A 42 -12.37 17.84 -2.93
C ALA A 42 -12.64 18.04 -4.44
N ARG A 43 -13.58 17.27 -5.03
CA ARG A 43 -13.97 17.41 -6.44
C ARG A 43 -14.76 18.69 -6.71
N GLN A 44 -15.48 19.18 -5.71
CA GLN A 44 -16.26 20.42 -5.78
C GLN A 44 -15.36 21.63 -5.50
N ALA A 45 -14.54 21.56 -4.46
CA ALA A 45 -13.62 22.62 -4.08
C ALA A 45 -12.47 22.80 -5.08
N ILE A 46 -11.93 21.70 -5.62
CA ILE A 46 -10.79 21.69 -6.53
C ILE A 46 -11.06 20.70 -7.68
N PRO A 47 -11.77 21.12 -8.74
CA PRO A 47 -12.16 20.24 -9.86
C PRO A 47 -10.99 19.52 -10.54
N ALA A 48 -9.80 20.12 -10.56
CA ALA A 48 -8.58 19.50 -11.09
C ALA A 48 -8.18 18.21 -10.35
N LEU A 49 -8.54 18.07 -9.08
CA LEU A 49 -8.27 16.87 -8.27
C LEU A 49 -9.29 15.74 -8.50
N ALA A 50 -10.40 16.00 -9.20
CA ALA A 50 -11.44 15.01 -9.42
C ALA A 50 -10.93 13.76 -10.16
N ASN A 51 -9.93 13.93 -11.03
CA ASN A 51 -9.28 12.86 -11.79
C ASN A 51 -7.92 12.45 -11.22
N ALA A 52 -7.44 13.10 -10.15
CA ALA A 52 -6.14 12.85 -9.54
C ALA A 52 -6.13 11.61 -8.62
N ARG A 53 -7.28 10.96 -8.43
CA ARG A 53 -7.39 9.76 -7.61
C ARG A 53 -6.67 8.60 -8.31
N ARG A 54 -5.37 8.44 -8.05
CA ARG A 54 -4.59 7.22 -8.31
C ARG A 54 -5.05 6.11 -7.37
N VAL A 55 -6.30 5.66 -7.52
CA VAL A 55 -6.72 4.40 -6.94
C VAL A 55 -6.07 3.32 -7.78
N ARG A 56 -5.46 2.31 -7.15
CA ARG A 56 -5.12 1.07 -7.85
C ARG A 56 -6.43 0.58 -8.48
N GLY A 57 -6.49 0.57 -9.81
CA GLY A 57 -7.70 0.18 -10.52
C GLY A 57 -8.16 -1.22 -10.10
N PRO A 58 -9.44 -1.55 -10.28
CA PRO A 58 -9.93 -2.90 -10.06
C PRO A 58 -9.00 -3.90 -10.76
N GLN A 59 -8.77 -5.05 -10.11
CA GLN A 59 -7.88 -6.08 -10.64
C GLN A 59 -8.34 -6.44 -12.06
N LYS A 60 -7.51 -6.15 -13.07
CA LYS A 60 -7.87 -6.39 -14.47
C LYS A 60 -8.12 -7.89 -14.66
N ALA A 61 -9.30 -8.24 -15.18
CA ALA A 61 -9.65 -9.61 -15.54
C ALA A 61 -8.81 -10.07 -16.75
N PRO A 62 -8.47 -11.36 -16.84
CA PRO A 62 -8.79 -12.43 -15.89
C PRO A 62 -7.88 -12.42 -14.65
N THR A 63 -8.49 -12.54 -13.46
CA THR A 63 -7.77 -12.67 -12.20
C THR A 63 -7.27 -14.10 -12.04
N LYS A 64 -6.06 -14.28 -11.49
CA LYS A 64 -5.55 -15.62 -11.16
C LYS A 64 -6.45 -16.26 -10.10
N THR A 65 -6.87 -17.50 -10.30
CA THR A 65 -7.65 -18.25 -9.32
C THR A 65 -6.71 -18.89 -8.29
N LEU A 66 -6.96 -18.65 -7.00
CA LEU A 66 -6.25 -19.34 -5.93
C LEU A 66 -6.75 -20.80 -5.84
N VAL A 67 -5.85 -21.75 -6.00
CA VAL A 67 -6.12 -23.19 -5.82
C VAL A 67 -5.26 -23.75 -4.70
N SER A 68 -5.82 -24.64 -3.89
CA SER A 68 -5.08 -25.37 -2.86
C SER A 68 -4.67 -26.73 -3.40
N MET A 69 -3.38 -26.95 -3.63
CA MET A 69 -2.83 -28.23 -4.09
C MET A 69 -1.57 -28.59 -3.29
N ARG A 70 -1.30 -29.88 -3.15
CA ARG A 70 -0.04 -30.39 -2.56
C ARG A 70 0.97 -30.60 -3.69
N LEU A 71 2.22 -30.21 -3.42
CA LEU A 71 3.37 -30.44 -4.29
C LEU A 71 4.41 -31.25 -3.51
N ASP A 72 5.21 -32.03 -4.22
CA ASP A 72 6.29 -32.78 -3.60
C ASP A 72 7.32 -31.82 -2.95
N PRO A 73 7.91 -32.18 -1.79
CA PRO A 73 8.78 -31.27 -1.05
C PRO A 73 10.03 -30.81 -1.83
N ASP A 74 10.62 -31.71 -2.61
CA ASP A 74 11.80 -31.46 -3.45
C ASP A 74 11.48 -30.51 -4.61
N LEU A 75 10.32 -30.71 -5.27
CA LEU A 75 9.82 -29.81 -6.29
C LEU A 75 9.61 -28.39 -5.71
N LEU A 76 8.98 -28.29 -4.54
CA LEU A 76 8.75 -27.00 -3.89
C LEU A 76 10.08 -26.31 -3.51
N ALA A 77 11.06 -27.08 -3.05
CA ALA A 77 12.40 -26.57 -2.75
C ALA A 77 13.09 -26.04 -4.02
N ARG A 78 13.02 -26.78 -5.14
CA ARG A 78 13.57 -26.35 -6.42
C ARG A 78 12.88 -25.11 -6.97
N LEU A 79 11.56 -25.01 -6.92
CA LEU A 79 10.86 -23.81 -7.40
C LEU A 79 11.28 -22.56 -6.60
N LYS A 80 11.45 -22.71 -5.28
CA LYS A 80 11.84 -21.62 -4.37
C LYS A 80 13.33 -21.25 -4.40
N SER A 81 14.21 -22.06 -5.00
CA SER A 81 15.66 -21.81 -4.99
C SER A 81 16.04 -20.46 -5.56
N ASP A 82 15.29 -20.02 -6.57
CA ASP A 82 15.53 -18.79 -7.31
C ASP A 82 14.91 -17.55 -6.62
N GLY A 83 14.44 -17.70 -5.37
CA GLY A 83 13.98 -16.60 -4.54
C GLY A 83 12.59 -16.03 -4.92
N PRO A 84 12.32 -14.74 -4.61
CA PRO A 84 11.04 -14.10 -4.90
C PRO A 84 10.58 -14.27 -6.37
N GLY A 85 9.27 -14.35 -6.57
CA GLY A 85 8.68 -14.56 -7.90
C GLY A 85 8.57 -16.03 -8.34
N TRP A 86 8.98 -17.00 -7.51
CA TRP A 86 8.89 -18.43 -7.85
C TRP A 86 7.49 -18.90 -8.25
N GLN A 87 6.43 -18.36 -7.63
CA GLN A 87 5.05 -18.71 -7.98
C GLN A 87 4.67 -18.25 -9.39
N SER A 88 5.22 -17.12 -9.85
CA SER A 88 4.98 -16.64 -11.22
C SER A 88 5.71 -17.53 -12.22
N ARG A 89 6.98 -17.86 -11.96
CA ARG A 89 7.74 -18.82 -12.79
C ARG A 89 7.07 -20.19 -12.85
N ALA A 90 6.57 -20.69 -11.72
CA ALA A 90 5.83 -21.95 -11.66
C ALA A 90 4.56 -21.91 -12.50
N ASN A 91 3.80 -20.81 -12.41
CA ASN A 91 2.63 -20.60 -13.27
C ASN A 91 3.00 -20.60 -14.76
N ASP A 92 4.09 -19.94 -15.14
CA ASP A 92 4.52 -19.86 -16.55
C ASP A 92 4.96 -21.22 -17.08
N MET A 93 5.67 -22.02 -16.27
CA MET A 93 5.99 -23.41 -16.59
C MET A 93 4.74 -24.27 -16.79
N LEU A 94 3.73 -24.13 -15.91
CA LEU A 94 2.46 -24.86 -16.05
C LEU A 94 1.71 -24.46 -17.31
N ARG A 95 1.67 -23.17 -17.64
CA ARG A 95 1.06 -22.67 -18.89
C ARG A 95 1.72 -23.29 -20.11
N GLN A 96 3.05 -23.25 -20.16
CA GLN A 96 3.81 -23.87 -21.26
C GLN A 96 3.53 -25.37 -21.36
N ALA A 97 3.50 -26.08 -20.23
CA ALA A 97 3.25 -27.52 -20.19
C ALA A 97 1.84 -27.92 -20.70
N VAL A 98 0.84 -27.03 -20.55
CA VAL A 98 -0.53 -27.27 -21.02
C VAL A 98 -0.87 -26.53 -22.33
N GLY A 99 0.11 -25.87 -22.96
CA GLY A 99 -0.07 -25.19 -24.24
C GLY A 99 -0.77 -23.82 -24.18
N LEU A 100 -0.56 -23.06 -23.10
CA LEU A 100 -1.12 -21.71 -22.84
C LEU A 100 -0.06 -20.60 -22.81
#